data_AF-A0A839TQ80-F1
#
_entry.id   AF-A0A839TQ80-F1
#
_cell.length_a   1.000
_cell.length_b   1.000
_cell.length_c   1.000
_cell.angle_alpha   90.00
_cell.angle_beta   90.00
_cell.angle_gamma   90.00
#
_symmetry.space_group_name_H-M   'P 1'
#
loop_
_entity.id
_entity.type
_entity.pdbx_description
1 polymer ?
#
loop_
_entity_poly.entity_id
_entity_poly.type
_entity_poly.pdbx_seq_one_letter_code
_entity_poly.pdbx_strand_id
1 'polypeptide(L)' 'MRAVAAIPIMMPVSPAAVCPADLQLKLGDVSPSKLSYHLKELKDEGYIKECREGKRHYDSLQPERLKPFAKDLSWLNE' A
#
# COMPACT_ATOMS: atom_id res chain seq x y z
N MET A 1 -21.48 -6.27 21.82
CA MET A 1 -20.68 -5.12 21.35
C MET A 1 -19.22 -5.57 21.31
N ARG A 2 -18.65 -5.83 20.13
CA ARG A 2 -17.22 -6.14 20.02
C ARG A 2 -16.47 -4.82 19.98
N ALA A 3 -15.61 -4.60 20.97
CA ALA A 3 -14.69 -3.47 21.00
C ALA A 3 -13.79 -3.55 19.75
N VAL A 4 -13.91 -2.57 18.86
CA VAL A 4 -12.93 -2.36 17.81
C VAL A 4 -11.73 -1.74 18.53
N ALA A 5 -10.68 -2.54 18.75
CA ALA A 5 -9.44 -2.02 19.28
C ALA A 5 -8.98 -0.89 18.37
N ALA A 6 -8.84 0.31 18.92
CA ALA A 6 -8.18 1.41 18.24
C ALA A 6 -6.74 0.95 17.98
N ILE A 7 -6.47 0.51 16.74
CA ILE A 7 -5.13 0.16 16.31
C ILE A 7 -4.35 1.46 16.35
N PRO A 8 -3.29 1.59 17.18
CA PRO A 8 -2.47 2.78 17.13
C PRO A 8 -1.89 2.86 15.73
N ILE A 9 -2.26 3.93 15.02
CA ILE A 9 -1.64 4.36 13.77
C ILE A 9 -0.22 4.79 14.16
N MET A 10 0.67 3.83 14.37
CA MET A 10 2.11 4.12 14.40
C MET A 10 2.44 4.59 13.00
N MET A 11 2.68 5.90 12.87
CA MET A 11 3.22 6.50 11.67
C MET A 11 4.45 5.68 11.25
N PRO A 12 4.46 5.08 10.05
CA PRO A 12 5.65 4.38 9.58
C PRO A 12 6.81 5.37 9.46
N VAL A 13 8.03 4.88 9.68
CA VAL A 13 9.30 5.66 9.57
C VAL A 13 9.43 6.38 8.22
N SER A 14 8.65 5.98 7.21
CA SER A 14 8.42 6.73 5.98
C SER A 14 6.96 7.21 5.92
N PRO A 15 6.69 8.52 5.80
CA PRO A 15 5.34 9.09 5.80
C PRO A 15 4.45 8.63 4.63
N ALA A 16 5.02 7.90 3.67
CA ALA A 16 4.32 7.37 2.50
C ALA A 16 4.13 5.83 2.51
N ALA A 17 4.58 5.13 3.55
CA ALA A 17 4.37 3.69 3.65
C ALA A 17 2.97 3.39 4.23
N VAL A 18 2.31 2.35 3.74
CA VAL A 18 0.92 2.03 4.10
C VAL A 18 0.82 0.56 4.52
N CYS A 19 0.06 0.28 5.58
CA CYS A 19 -0.26 -1.08 5.97
C CYS A 19 -1.36 -1.64 5.06
N PRO A 20 -1.32 -2.92 4.65
CA PRO A 20 -2.39 -3.52 3.86
C PRO A 20 -3.77 -3.46 4.50
N ALA A 21 -3.85 -3.47 5.83
CA ALA A 21 -5.11 -3.26 6.54
C ALA A 21 -5.68 -1.85 6.31
N ASP A 22 -4.83 -0.83 6.27
CA ASP A 22 -5.24 0.56 6.01
C ASP A 22 -5.64 0.75 4.54
N LEU A 23 -4.93 0.10 3.61
CA LEU A 23 -5.30 0.04 2.19
C LEU A 23 -6.68 -0.59 2.01
N GLN A 24 -6.96 -1.70 2.71
CA GLN A 24 -8.24 -2.38 2.62
C GLN A 24 -9.40 -1.49 3.08
N LEU A 25 -9.23 -0.75 4.18
CA LEU A 25 -10.23 0.20 4.68
C LEU A 25 -10.56 1.31 3.66
N LYS A 26 -9.58 1.73 2.84
CA LYS A 26 -9.77 2.76 1.81
C LYS A 26 -10.33 2.22 0.49
N LEU A 27 -10.02 0.98 0.14
CA LEU A 27 -10.42 0.36 -1.13
C LEU A 27 -11.84 -0.24 -1.08
N GLY A 28 -12.40 -0.45 0.11
CA GLY A 28 -13.80 -0.81 0.33
C GLY A 28 -14.12 -2.25 -0.09
N ASP A 29 -14.29 -2.49 -1.39
CA ASP A 29 -14.85 -3.73 -1.96
C ASP A 29 -13.78 -4.73 -2.44
N VAL A 30 -12.53 -4.56 -1.98
CA VAL A 30 -11.44 -5.47 -2.29
C VAL A 30 -11.26 -6.47 -1.15
N SER A 31 -11.42 -7.76 -1.47
CA SER A 31 -11.19 -8.82 -0.50
C SER A 31 -9.71 -8.84 -0.04
N PRO A 32 -9.43 -9.30 1.20
CA PRO A 32 -8.04 -9.32 1.69
C PRO A 32 -7.12 -10.16 0.80
N SER A 33 -7.60 -11.30 0.30
CA SER A 33 -6.85 -12.18 -0.59
C SER A 33 -6.53 -11.53 -1.94
N LYS A 34 -7.48 -10.79 -2.51
CA LYS A 34 -7.28 -10.05 -3.76
C LYS A 34 -6.32 -8.86 -3.58
N LEU A 35 -6.42 -8.17 -2.44
CA LEU A 35 -5.47 -7.12 -2.09
C LEU A 35 -4.05 -7.67 -1.96
N SER A 36 -3.85 -8.76 -1.21
CA SER A 36 -2.53 -9.41 -1.08
C SER A 36 -1.97 -9.89 -2.41
N TYR A 37 -2.84 -10.40 -3.30
CA TYR A 37 -2.45 -10.79 -4.66
C TYR A 37 -1.88 -9.61 -5.43
N HIS A 38 -2.59 -8.48 -5.50
CA HIS A 38 -2.13 -7.29 -6.22
C HIS A 38 -0.88 -6.64 -5.59
N LEU A 39 -0.77 -6.62 -4.26
CA LEU A 39 0.44 -6.13 -3.60
C LEU A 39 1.65 -7.00 -3.94
N LYS A 40 1.47 -8.32 -4.03
CA LYS A 40 2.53 -9.22 -4.47
C LYS A 40 2.95 -8.92 -5.91
N GLU A 41 2.02 -8.78 -6.85
CA GLU A 41 2.35 -8.43 -8.25
C GLU A 41 3.12 -7.10 -8.33
N LEU A 42 2.64 -6.06 -7.64
CA LEU A 42 3.30 -4.75 -7.61
C LEU A 42 4.71 -4.81 -7.03
N LYS A 43 4.94 -5.69 -6.05
CA LYS A 43 6.25 -5.91 -5.44
C LYS A 43 7.18 -6.66 -6.37
N ASP A 44 6.69 -7.71 -7.00
CA ASP A 44 7.45 -8.56 -7.92
C ASP A 44 7.90 -7.73 -9.16
N GLU A 45 7.07 -6.79 -9.62
CA GLU A 45 7.39 -5.81 -10.66
C GLU A 45 8.22 -4.60 -10.16
N GLY A 46 8.43 -4.50 -8.85
CA GLY A 46 9.28 -3.48 -8.23
C GLY A 46 8.66 -2.09 -8.09
N TYR A 47 7.34 -1.94 -8.25
CA TYR A 47 6.62 -0.69 -8.02
C TYR A 47 6.46 -0.35 -6.54
N ILE A 48 6.44 -1.37 -5.69
CA ILE A 48 6.41 -1.22 -4.23
C ILE A 48 7.54 -2.01 -3.58
N LYS A 49 7.88 -1.63 -2.36
CA LYS A 49 8.82 -2.36 -1.51
C LYS A 49 8.17 -2.66 -0.17
N GLU A 50 8.32 -3.90 0.26
CA GLU A 50 7.92 -4.35 1.59
C GLU A 50 8.96 -3.89 2.62
N CYS A 51 8.50 -3.18 3.64
CA CYS A 51 9.24 -2.80 4.82
C CYS A 51 8.65 -3.54 6.03
N ARG A 52 9.50 -4.04 6.92
CA ARG A 52 9.08 -4.69 8.16
C ARG A 52 9.49 -3.87 9.36
N GLU A 53 8.52 -3.59 10.23
CA GLU A 53 8.75 -2.92 11.51
C GLU A 53 8.14 -3.76 12.62
N GLY A 54 8.99 -4.46 13.36
CA GLY A 54 8.57 -5.47 14.34
C GLY A 54 7.72 -6.58 13.71
N LYS A 55 6.45 -6.69 14.14
CA LYS A 55 5.49 -7.69 13.63
C LYS A 55 4.64 -7.21 12.46
N ARG A 56 4.78 -5.95 12.05
CA ARG A 56 3.96 -5.34 10.98
C ARG A 56 4.76 -5.25 9.69
N HIS A 57 4.08 -5.49 8.57
CA HIS A 57 4.60 -5.21 7.24
C HIS A 57 3.90 -3.97 6.68
N TYR A 58 4.65 -3.18 5.93
CA TYR A 58 4.22 -1.97 5.27
C TYR A 58 4.72 -1.99 3.84
N ASP A 59 3.93 -1.42 2.94
CA ASP A 59 4.31 -1.27 1.55
C ASP A 59 4.61 0.21 1.28
N SER A 60 5.76 0.49 0.66
CA SER A 60 6.13 1.83 0.21
C SER A 60 6.28 1.85 -1.31
N LEU A 61 5.80 2.92 -1.93
CA LEU A 61 5.95 3.14 -3.36
C LEU A 61 7.42 3.39 -3.71
N GLN A 62 7.84 2.92 -4.89
CA GLN A 62 9.14 3.22 -5.49
C GLN A 62 8.97 4.36 -6.52
N PRO A 63 9.19 5.63 -6.13
CA PRO A 63 8.91 6.77 -7.00
C PRO A 63 9.70 6.74 -8.30
N GLU A 64 10.92 6.20 -8.30
CA GLU A 64 11.73 6.07 -9.52
C GLU A 64 11.10 5.16 -10.58
N ARG A 65 10.31 4.15 -10.17
CA ARG A 65 9.56 3.27 -11.08
C ARG A 65 8.22 3.87 -11.51
N LEU A 66 7.61 4.67 -10.63
CA LEU A 66 6.31 5.28 -10.90
C LEU A 66 6.40 6.57 -11.72
N LYS A 67 7.51 7.33 -11.66
CA LYS A 67 7.67 8.58 -12.42
C LYS A 67 7.48 8.39 -13.93
N PRO A 68 8.10 7.39 -14.60
CA PRO A 68 7.87 7.15 -16.02
C PRO A 68 6.41 6.76 -16.30
N PHE A 69 5.86 5.85 -15.50
CA PHE A 69 4.47 5.42 -15.64
C PHE A 69 3.47 6.57 -15.47
N ALA A 70 3.65 7.42 -14.46
CA ALA A 70 2.80 8.57 -14.23
C ALA A 70 2.92 9.63 -15.34
N LYS A 71 4.11 9.81 -15.91
CA LYS A 71 4.32 10.64 -17.10
C LYS A 71 3.57 10.07 -18.30
N ASP A 72 3.64 8.76 -18.50
CA ASP A 72 2.95 8.09 -19.60
C ASP A 72 1.44 8.04 -19.41
N LEU A 73 0.92 8.24 -18.20
CA LEU A 73 -0.51 8.34 -17.90
C LEU A 73 -0.98 9.79 -17.69
N SER A 74 -0.14 10.81 -17.91
CA SER A 74 -0.53 12.19 -17.67
C SER A 74 -1.71 12.64 -18.55
N TRP A 75 -1.92 11.98 -19.69
CA TRP A 75 -3.05 12.18 -20.60
C TRP A 75 -4.39 11.67 -20.06
N LEU A 76 -4.42 10.82 -19.02
CA LEU A 76 -5.67 10.35 -18.40
C LEU A 76 -6.36 11.41 -17.52
N ASN A 77 -5.67 12.52 -17.25
CA ASN A 77 -6.19 13.62 -16.44
C ASN A 77 -6.56 14.85 -17.29
N GLU A 78 -6.70 14.68 -18.61
CA GLU A 78 -7.12 15.71 -19.58
C GLU A 78 -8.54 15.40 -20.08
#